data_AF-A0A8J6TDC1-F1
#
_entry.id   AF-A0A8J6TDC1-F1
#
_cell.length_a   1.000
_cell.length_b   1.000
_cell.length_c   1.000
_cell.angle_alpha   90.00
_cell.angle_beta   90.00
_cell.angle_gamma   90.00
#
_symmetry.space_group_name_H-M   'P 1'
#
loop_
_entity.id
_entity.type
_entity.pdbx_description
1 polymer ?
#
loop_
_entity_poly.entity_id
_entity_poly.type
_entity_poly.pdbx_seq_one_letter_code
_entity_poly.pdbx_strand_id
1 'polypeptide(L)'
;MKKKIAATALVSTFLLAGTVYAGGKEWNFQEPPYDFTFGNHIDTHQQTKVLPSGELKGFLYVEFTGEYNEDGYPIAKHTDCFDEMAECTVGWTLTGIQGHATFVYHESGDHPLWQVHSRSDIPQPGAYSHFHWLDDPPMAGMLESGEMLHGYFLELKAKDTFVFKHGNDEILVTPGLDLATHLNLVTVFPDITDTGTGGDTGGDDGGHTHE
;
A
#
# COMPACT_ATOMS: atom_id res chain seq x y z
N MET A 1 72.85 -19.10 -8.79
CA MET A 1 71.40 -19.02 -9.10
C MET A 1 70.61 -19.13 -7.79
N LYS A 2 69.95 -18.05 -7.34
CA LYS A 2 69.17 -18.03 -6.09
C LYS A 2 67.70 -18.28 -6.42
N LYS A 3 67.15 -19.43 -5.99
CA LYS A 3 65.71 -19.74 -6.13
C LYS A 3 64.93 -19.01 -5.04
N LYS A 4 64.01 -18.13 -5.43
CA LYS A 4 63.01 -17.54 -4.52
C LYS A 4 61.79 -18.44 -4.50
N ILE A 5 61.44 -18.98 -3.33
CA ILE A 5 60.20 -19.72 -3.09
C ILE A 5 59.17 -18.67 -2.69
N ALA A 6 58.15 -18.48 -3.52
CA ALA A 6 57.00 -17.64 -3.19
C ALA A 6 55.98 -18.50 -2.43
N ALA A 7 55.70 -18.13 -1.19
CA ALA A 7 54.63 -18.71 -0.39
C ALA A 7 53.33 -17.96 -0.71
N THR A 8 52.37 -18.65 -1.31
CA THR A 8 51.02 -18.12 -1.58
C THR A 8 50.20 -18.27 -0.30
N ALA A 9 49.89 -17.14 0.35
CA ALA A 9 48.95 -17.09 1.45
C ALA A 9 47.53 -17.23 0.92
N LEU A 10 46.83 -18.30 1.30
CA LEU A 10 45.41 -18.51 1.01
C LEU A 10 44.60 -17.68 2.02
N VAL A 11 44.07 -16.54 1.58
CA VAL A 11 43.14 -15.74 2.38
C VAL A 11 41.74 -16.35 2.19
N SER A 12 41.23 -16.99 3.24
CA SER A 12 39.88 -17.56 3.25
C SER A 12 38.88 -16.46 3.61
N THR A 13 38.24 -15.87 2.61
CA THR A 13 37.21 -14.84 2.79
C THR A 13 35.91 -15.52 3.23
N PHE A 14 35.60 -15.49 4.53
CA PHE A 14 34.26 -15.79 5.02
C PHE A 14 33.33 -14.65 4.60
N LEU A 15 32.53 -14.88 3.56
CA LEU A 15 31.40 -14.03 3.20
C LEU A 15 30.29 -14.26 4.24
N LEU A 16 30.28 -13.45 5.29
CA LEU A 16 29.08 -13.26 6.10
C LEU A 16 28.06 -12.53 5.22
N ALA A 17 27.08 -13.28 4.69
CA ALA A 17 25.88 -12.71 4.11
C ALA A 17 25.04 -12.13 5.26
N GLY A 18 25.41 -10.95 5.74
CA GLY A 18 24.51 -10.14 6.55
C GLY A 18 23.39 -9.66 5.64
N THR A 19 22.16 -10.08 5.91
CA THR A 19 20.97 -9.38 5.42
C THR A 19 20.98 -8.01 6.06
N VAL A 20 21.58 -7.04 5.37
CA VAL A 20 21.44 -5.63 5.72
C VAL A 20 20.03 -5.25 5.32
N TYR A 21 19.11 -5.28 6.28
CA TYR A 21 17.85 -4.58 6.15
C TYR A 21 18.17 -3.10 6.06
N ALA A 22 17.79 -2.47 4.95
CA ALA A 22 17.96 -1.05 4.80
C ALA A 22 16.88 -0.40 5.66
N GLY A 23 17.18 -0.22 6.95
CA GLY A 23 16.32 0.50 7.88
C GLY A 23 15.66 1.66 7.14
N GLY A 24 14.33 1.59 7.03
CA GLY A 24 13.56 2.51 6.22
C GLY A 24 13.89 3.95 6.60
N LYS A 25 13.59 4.89 5.69
CA LYS A 25 13.82 6.31 5.97
C LYS A 25 13.09 6.71 7.27
N GLU A 26 13.83 7.23 8.24
CA GLU A 26 13.28 7.64 9.53
C GLU A 26 12.18 8.69 9.38
N TRP A 27 11.30 8.74 10.38
CA TRP A 27 10.32 9.80 10.54
C TRP A 27 10.99 11.16 10.55
N ASN A 28 10.48 12.04 9.70
CA ASN A 28 10.91 13.41 9.63
C ASN A 28 9.68 14.26 9.33
N PHE A 29 9.34 15.17 10.24
CA PHE A 29 8.16 16.04 10.13
C PHE A 29 8.07 16.83 8.81
N GLN A 30 9.19 16.99 8.07
CA GLN A 30 9.24 17.65 6.77
C GLN A 30 10.19 16.92 5.82
N GLU A 31 9.71 15.87 5.15
CA GLU A 31 10.58 15.06 4.30
C GLU A 31 10.71 15.60 2.86
N PRO A 32 11.91 16.02 2.40
CA PRO A 32 12.11 16.39 1.00
C PRO A 32 11.77 15.25 0.01
N PRO A 33 11.30 15.57 -1.21
CA PRO A 33 11.28 16.89 -1.87
C PRO A 33 10.00 17.70 -1.63
N TYR A 34 9.13 17.27 -0.72
CA TYR A 34 7.82 17.89 -0.55
C TYR A 34 7.80 18.72 0.73
N ASP A 35 7.52 20.02 0.60
CA ASP A 35 7.14 20.84 1.77
C ASP A 35 5.75 20.38 2.22
N PHE A 36 5.71 19.36 3.08
CA PHE A 36 4.49 18.81 3.65
C PHE A 36 3.95 19.77 4.72
N THR A 37 2.66 20.09 4.67
CA THR A 37 1.95 20.67 5.82
C THR A 37 1.21 19.55 6.52
N PHE A 38 1.54 19.34 7.78
CA PHE A 38 0.93 18.30 8.60
C PHE A 38 -0.49 18.71 9.02
N GLY A 39 -1.45 17.79 8.87
CA GLY A 39 -2.88 18.03 9.10
C GLY A 39 -3.70 17.25 8.08
N ASN A 40 -4.13 16.06 8.50
CA ASN A 40 -4.70 14.97 7.71
C ASN A 40 -5.65 15.42 6.59
N HIS A 41 -5.42 14.93 5.37
CA HIS A 41 -6.52 14.67 4.45
C HIS A 41 -7.18 13.30 4.74
N ILE A 42 -6.46 12.37 5.39
CA ILE A 42 -6.79 10.94 5.39
C ILE A 42 -6.59 10.31 6.81
N ASP A 43 -5.37 10.23 7.37
CA ASP A 43 -5.08 9.58 8.67
C ASP A 43 -3.86 10.21 9.44
N THR A 44 -3.58 9.80 10.69
CA THR A 44 -2.53 10.32 11.60
C THR A 44 -1.14 9.74 11.38
N HIS A 45 -1.00 8.60 10.71
CA HIS A 45 0.30 7.90 10.48
C HIS A 45 0.89 8.16 9.10
N GLN A 46 0.59 9.31 8.52
CA GLN A 46 0.94 9.64 7.14
C GLN A 46 1.39 11.08 6.99
N GLN A 47 2.19 11.30 5.94
CA GLN A 47 2.53 12.64 5.46
C GLN A 47 2.11 12.74 4.01
N THR A 48 1.23 13.69 3.70
CA THR A 48 0.69 13.84 2.34
C THR A 48 0.72 15.28 1.86
N LYS A 49 0.83 15.46 0.54
CA LYS A 49 0.79 16.74 -0.15
C LYS A 49 -0.05 16.61 -1.41
N VAL A 50 -1.03 17.51 -1.56
CA VAL A 50 -1.74 17.71 -2.82
C VAL A 50 -0.86 18.58 -3.72
N LEU A 51 -0.52 18.06 -4.89
CA LEU A 51 0.23 18.77 -5.92
C LEU A 51 -0.71 19.73 -6.70
N PRO A 52 -0.18 20.73 -7.42
CA PRO A 52 -1.00 21.61 -8.26
C PRO A 52 -1.85 20.88 -9.32
N SER A 53 -1.48 19.64 -9.68
CA SER A 53 -2.26 18.76 -10.56
C SER A 53 -3.51 18.15 -9.90
N GLY A 54 -3.66 18.28 -8.58
CA GLY A 54 -4.66 17.56 -7.78
C GLY A 54 -4.22 16.16 -7.35
N GLU A 55 -3.04 15.70 -7.78
CA GLU A 55 -2.47 14.42 -7.36
C GLU A 55 -1.96 14.51 -5.91
N LEU A 56 -2.22 13.46 -5.12
CA LEU A 56 -1.68 13.32 -3.77
C LEU A 56 -0.34 12.57 -3.83
N LYS A 57 0.67 13.04 -3.10
CA LYS A 57 1.95 12.31 -2.87
C LYS A 57 2.24 12.24 -1.39
N GLY A 58 2.94 11.20 -0.95
CA GLY A 58 3.26 11.09 0.47
C GLY A 58 3.90 9.78 0.92
N PHE A 59 3.86 9.57 2.23
CA PHE A 59 4.36 8.40 2.93
C PHE A 59 3.36 7.89 3.96
N LEU A 60 3.30 6.57 4.12
CA LEU A 60 2.68 5.92 5.28
C LEU A 60 3.80 5.37 6.16
N TYR A 61 3.69 5.60 7.46
CA TYR A 61 4.72 5.27 8.43
C TYR A 61 4.32 4.10 9.33
N VAL A 62 5.33 3.40 9.79
CA VAL A 62 5.24 2.27 10.70
C VAL A 62 6.22 2.44 11.84
N GLU A 63 5.97 1.75 12.95
CA GLU A 63 6.93 1.54 14.03
C GLU A 63 7.31 0.07 14.08
N PHE A 64 8.62 -0.19 14.10
CA PHE A 64 9.13 -1.52 14.37
C PHE A 64 9.03 -1.84 15.85
N THR A 65 8.48 -3.00 16.16
CA THR A 65 8.24 -3.45 17.54
C THR A 65 9.52 -3.89 18.27
N GLY A 66 10.61 -4.12 17.53
CA GLY A 66 11.82 -4.77 18.01
C GLY A 66 11.75 -6.31 17.98
N GLU A 67 10.59 -6.88 17.65
CA GLU A 67 10.37 -8.31 17.49
C GLU A 67 10.60 -8.77 16.04
N TYR A 68 10.79 -10.08 15.88
CA TYR A 68 10.97 -10.75 14.58
C TYR A 68 10.07 -11.98 14.53
N ASN A 69 9.54 -12.29 13.34
CA ASN A 69 8.79 -13.53 13.12
C ASN A 69 9.73 -14.75 13.04
N GLU A 70 9.16 -15.95 12.88
CA GLU A 70 9.92 -17.20 12.78
C GLU A 70 10.92 -17.25 11.61
N ASP A 71 10.63 -16.53 10.52
CA ASP A 71 11.49 -16.41 9.34
C ASP A 71 12.58 -15.33 9.47
N GLY A 72 12.59 -14.59 10.58
CA GLY A 72 13.58 -13.54 10.86
C GLY A 72 13.29 -12.20 10.18
N TYR A 73 12.02 -11.93 9.82
CA TYR A 73 11.56 -10.62 9.36
C TYR A 73 11.13 -9.74 10.54
N PRO A 74 11.51 -8.45 10.55
CA PRO A 74 11.12 -7.54 11.61
C PRO A 74 9.61 -7.29 11.58
N ILE A 75 8.99 -7.20 12.77
CA ILE A 75 7.56 -6.94 12.92
C ILE A 75 7.32 -5.44 13.12
N ALA A 76 6.46 -4.86 12.30
CA ALA A 76 6.04 -3.46 12.32
C ALA A 76 4.53 -3.33 12.49
N LYS A 77 4.08 -2.19 13.01
CA LYS A 77 2.66 -1.85 13.24
C LYS A 77 2.40 -0.36 12.94
N HIS A 78 1.14 0.01 12.83
CA HIS A 78 0.76 1.43 12.94
C HIS A 78 1.03 1.94 14.35
N THR A 79 1.48 3.20 14.44
CA THR A 79 1.67 3.92 15.72
C THR A 79 1.55 5.40 15.47
N ASP A 80 1.11 6.15 16.48
CA ASP A 80 1.02 7.60 16.40
C ASP A 80 2.40 8.25 16.31
N CYS A 81 2.81 8.62 15.10
CA CYS A 81 4.10 9.28 14.86
C CYS A 81 4.15 10.74 15.35
N PHE A 82 3.07 11.26 15.94
CA PHE A 82 3.13 12.49 16.74
C PHE A 82 3.62 12.24 18.17
N ASP A 83 3.61 11.00 18.64
CA ASP A 83 4.24 10.65 19.91
C ASP A 83 5.76 10.81 19.76
N GLU A 84 6.37 11.70 20.55
CA GLU A 84 7.81 11.95 20.54
C GLU A 84 8.63 10.70 20.92
N MET A 85 7.99 9.70 21.53
CA MET A 85 8.60 8.42 21.89
C MET A 85 8.52 7.38 20.76
N ALA A 86 7.73 7.61 19.71
CA ALA A 86 7.58 6.68 18.60
C ALA A 86 8.76 6.78 17.61
N GLU A 87 9.43 5.67 17.35
CA GLU A 87 10.47 5.57 16.32
C GLU A 87 9.84 5.18 14.98
N CYS A 88 9.12 6.13 14.38
CA CYS A 88 8.48 5.89 13.10
C CYS A 88 9.48 5.85 11.94
N THR A 89 9.17 5.06 10.92
CA THR A 89 9.92 4.95 9.66
C THR A 89 8.96 4.75 8.48
N VAL A 90 9.40 5.14 7.28
CA VAL A 90 8.58 5.02 6.07
C VAL A 90 8.39 3.55 5.71
N GLY A 91 7.16 3.06 5.88
CA GLY A 91 6.75 1.74 5.39
C GLY A 91 6.38 1.77 3.91
N TRP A 92 5.64 2.80 3.48
CA TRP A 92 5.17 2.94 2.10
C TRP A 92 5.35 4.35 1.54
N THR A 93 5.53 4.43 0.22
CA THR A 93 5.19 5.64 -0.55
C THR A 93 3.78 5.56 -1.08
N LEU A 94 3.10 6.71 -1.14
CA LEU A 94 1.75 6.81 -1.71
C LEU A 94 1.69 7.79 -2.88
N THR A 95 0.87 7.42 -3.86
CA THR A 95 0.37 8.30 -4.92
C THR A 95 -1.13 8.21 -4.95
N GLY A 96 -1.83 9.34 -4.93
CA GLY A 96 -3.29 9.38 -4.93
C GLY A 96 -3.85 10.17 -6.10
N ILE A 97 -4.94 9.68 -6.69
CA ILE A 97 -5.72 10.37 -7.70
C ILE A 97 -7.16 10.49 -7.21
N GLN A 98 -7.74 11.69 -7.35
CA GLN A 98 -9.10 11.94 -6.90
C GLN A 98 -10.12 11.05 -7.62
N GLY A 99 -11.17 10.68 -6.89
CA GLY A 99 -12.24 9.86 -7.42
C GLY A 99 -13.38 9.70 -6.43
N HIS A 100 -14.25 8.73 -6.71
CA HIS A 100 -15.36 8.39 -5.84
C HIS A 100 -15.49 6.88 -5.75
N ALA A 101 -15.92 6.39 -4.58
CA ALA A 101 -16.26 5.00 -4.38
C ALA A 101 -17.46 4.88 -3.43
N THR A 102 -18.16 3.75 -3.49
CA THR A 102 -19.32 3.48 -2.65
C THR A 102 -18.90 2.67 -1.43
N PHE A 103 -19.20 3.15 -0.23
CA PHE A 103 -18.91 2.40 0.98
C PHE A 103 -19.76 1.13 1.05
N VAL A 104 -19.12 -0.01 1.34
CA VAL A 104 -19.79 -1.31 1.43
C VAL A 104 -19.92 -1.74 2.89
N TYR A 105 -18.78 -1.86 3.56
CA TYR A 105 -18.68 -2.48 4.88
C TYR A 105 -17.34 -2.13 5.53
N HIS A 106 -17.28 -2.17 6.86
CA HIS A 106 -16.04 -2.01 7.63
C HIS A 106 -16.09 -2.91 8.85
N GLU A 107 -15.08 -3.77 8.99
CA GLU A 107 -14.81 -4.50 10.23
C GLU A 107 -13.91 -3.66 11.13
N SER A 108 -14.26 -3.58 12.41
CA SER A 108 -13.47 -2.79 13.37
C SER A 108 -12.04 -3.29 13.46
N GLY A 109 -11.08 -2.44 13.11
CA GLY A 109 -9.65 -2.76 13.13
C GLY A 109 -9.10 -3.23 11.78
N ASP A 110 -9.89 -3.11 10.71
CA ASP A 110 -9.46 -3.34 9.33
C ASP A 110 -9.77 -2.13 8.43
N HIS A 111 -9.41 -2.16 7.16
CA HIS A 111 -9.74 -1.11 6.21
C HIS A 111 -11.20 -1.19 5.75
N PRO A 112 -11.89 -0.06 5.59
CA PRO A 112 -13.23 -0.02 4.99
C PRO A 112 -13.20 -0.54 3.56
N LEU A 113 -14.16 -1.38 3.20
CA LEU A 113 -14.34 -1.89 1.84
C LEU A 113 -15.16 -0.92 0.99
N TRP A 114 -14.65 -0.66 -0.22
CA TRP A 114 -15.23 0.29 -1.16
C TRP A 114 -15.52 -0.38 -2.49
N GLN A 115 -16.70 -0.12 -3.02
CA GLN A 115 -17.12 -0.57 -4.34
C GLN A 115 -16.81 0.48 -5.39
N VAL A 116 -16.19 0.04 -6.47
CA VAL A 116 -16.20 0.72 -7.78
C VAL A 116 -17.18 0.01 -8.72
N HIS A 117 -17.85 0.78 -9.58
CA HIS A 117 -18.93 0.27 -10.45
C HIS A 117 -18.40 -0.26 -11.78
N SER A 118 -17.25 0.25 -12.22
CA SER A 118 -16.56 -0.19 -13.42
C SER A 118 -15.05 -0.21 -13.22
N ARG A 119 -14.35 -1.09 -13.95
CA ARG A 119 -12.89 -1.08 -14.01
C ARG A 119 -12.34 0.27 -14.47
N SER A 120 -13.09 1.01 -15.29
CA SER A 120 -12.73 2.35 -15.77
C SER A 120 -12.71 3.41 -14.67
N ASP A 121 -13.34 3.14 -13.52
CA ASP A 121 -13.41 4.10 -12.40
C ASP A 121 -12.08 4.14 -11.63
N ILE A 122 -11.30 3.06 -11.69
CA ILE A 122 -9.95 3.00 -11.11
C ILE A 122 -8.97 3.72 -12.06
N PRO A 123 -8.30 4.80 -11.61
CA PRO A 123 -7.43 5.63 -12.45
C PRO A 123 -6.37 4.83 -13.21
N GLN A 124 -6.09 5.22 -14.46
CA GLN A 124 -5.09 4.62 -15.33
C GLN A 124 -4.20 5.68 -15.99
N PRO A 125 -2.90 5.40 -16.22
CA PRO A 125 -2.17 4.18 -15.85
C PRO A 125 -1.89 4.10 -14.34
N GLY A 126 -1.72 2.88 -13.82
CA GLY A 126 -1.36 2.64 -12.41
C GLY A 126 -2.10 1.46 -11.79
N ALA A 127 -1.71 1.13 -10.56
CA ALA A 127 -2.26 0.05 -9.76
C ALA A 127 -2.84 0.60 -8.44
N TYR A 128 -3.88 1.42 -8.56
CA TYR A 128 -4.57 1.98 -7.41
C TYR A 128 -5.50 0.92 -6.80
N SER A 129 -5.12 0.41 -5.63
CA SER A 129 -5.76 -0.71 -4.94
C SER A 129 -6.47 -0.32 -3.66
N HIS A 130 -6.24 0.91 -3.20
CA HIS A 130 -6.82 1.44 -1.96
C HIS A 130 -7.65 2.68 -2.26
N PHE A 131 -8.77 2.88 -1.58
CA PHE A 131 -9.49 4.14 -1.58
C PHE A 131 -9.62 4.68 -0.17
N HIS A 132 -9.34 5.96 -0.03
CA HIS A 132 -9.59 6.70 1.20
C HIS A 132 -10.50 7.89 0.91
N TRP A 133 -11.61 7.97 1.63
CA TRP A 133 -12.55 9.08 1.50
C TRP A 133 -11.98 10.34 2.15
N LEU A 134 -12.51 11.48 1.75
CA LEU A 134 -12.23 12.76 2.41
C LEU A 134 -13.46 13.20 3.19
N ASP A 135 -13.23 14.16 4.08
CA ASP A 135 -14.28 14.90 4.79
C ASP A 135 -15.10 14.02 5.76
N ASP A 136 -16.37 14.38 5.96
CA ASP A 136 -17.25 13.73 6.92
C ASP A 136 -17.93 12.48 6.32
N PRO A 137 -18.16 11.43 7.15
CA PRO A 137 -17.78 11.36 8.55
C PRO A 137 -16.30 10.99 8.74
N PRO A 138 -15.64 11.46 9.82
CA PRO A 138 -14.20 11.30 10.01
C PRO A 138 -13.78 9.88 10.43
N MET A 139 -14.75 8.98 10.63
CA MET A 139 -14.52 7.62 11.12
C MET A 139 -15.39 6.65 10.35
N ALA A 140 -14.80 5.52 9.94
CA ALA A 140 -15.50 4.52 9.16
C ALA A 140 -16.72 3.90 9.88
N GLY A 141 -16.73 3.87 11.22
CA GLY A 141 -17.89 3.41 12.00
C GLY A 141 -19.12 4.30 11.92
N MET A 142 -19.02 5.47 11.27
CA MET A 142 -20.12 6.40 11.04
C MET A 142 -20.64 6.37 9.60
N LEU A 143 -20.00 5.59 8.72
CA LEU A 143 -20.39 5.48 7.31
C LEU A 143 -21.65 4.64 7.16
N GLU A 144 -22.52 5.02 6.22
CA GLU A 144 -23.70 4.24 5.86
C GLU A 144 -23.46 3.44 4.57
N SER A 145 -23.75 2.13 4.60
CA SER A 145 -23.56 1.26 3.44
C SER A 145 -24.37 1.77 2.23
N GLY A 146 -23.73 1.84 1.06
CA GLY A 146 -24.30 2.40 -0.16
C GLY A 146 -24.01 3.89 -0.38
N GLU A 147 -23.43 4.58 0.60
CA GLU A 147 -23.02 5.98 0.46
C GLU A 147 -21.85 6.11 -0.53
N MET A 148 -21.99 7.00 -1.51
CA MET A 148 -20.91 7.32 -2.44
C MET A 148 -20.14 8.54 -1.94
N LEU A 149 -18.84 8.38 -1.73
CA LEU A 149 -17.99 9.42 -1.16
C LEU A 149 -16.88 9.81 -2.11
N HIS A 150 -16.47 11.07 -1.99
CA HIS A 150 -15.31 11.62 -2.68
C HIS A 150 -14.03 11.28 -1.91
N GLY A 151 -12.95 11.02 -2.62
CA GLY A 151 -11.71 10.58 -2.01
C GLY A 151 -10.54 10.48 -2.97
N TYR A 152 -9.52 9.76 -2.53
CA TYR A 152 -8.38 9.40 -3.36
C TYR A 152 -8.29 7.88 -3.52
N PHE A 153 -8.15 7.46 -4.77
CA PHE A 153 -7.59 6.16 -5.10
C PHE A 153 -6.08 6.23 -4.90
N LEU A 154 -5.53 5.36 -4.04
CA LEU A 154 -4.13 5.32 -3.66
C LEU A 154 -3.43 4.11 -4.28
N GLU A 155 -2.26 4.36 -4.87
CA GLU A 155 -1.24 3.37 -5.20
C GLU A 155 -0.18 3.43 -4.10
N LEU A 156 -0.10 2.35 -3.32
CA LEU A 156 0.85 2.21 -2.23
C LEU A 156 2.00 1.31 -2.66
N LYS A 157 3.22 1.74 -2.36
CA LYS A 157 4.42 0.94 -2.62
C LYS A 157 5.24 0.79 -1.35
N ALA A 158 5.35 -0.44 -0.88
CA ALA A 158 6.19 -0.80 0.25
C ALA A 158 7.66 -0.54 -0.09
N LYS A 159 8.39 -0.01 0.89
CA LYS A 159 9.81 0.33 0.75
C LYS A 159 10.74 -0.83 1.05
N ASP A 160 10.40 -1.65 2.03
CA ASP A 160 11.23 -2.75 2.50
C ASP A 160 10.39 -4.01 2.78
N THR A 161 11.05 -5.07 3.24
CA THR A 161 10.45 -6.33 3.67
C THR A 161 10.27 -6.32 5.18
N PHE A 162 9.04 -6.53 5.64
CA PHE A 162 8.70 -6.63 7.06
C PHE A 162 7.38 -7.39 7.25
N VAL A 163 7.12 -7.87 8.45
CA VAL A 163 5.79 -8.37 8.82
C VAL A 163 4.99 -7.21 9.36
N PHE A 164 3.87 -6.90 8.72
CA PHE A 164 2.97 -5.85 9.16
C PHE A 164 1.86 -6.44 10.01
N LYS A 165 1.72 -5.93 11.24
CA LYS A 165 0.66 -6.30 12.16
C LYS A 165 -0.53 -5.37 11.95
N HIS A 166 -1.58 -5.91 11.33
CA HIS A 166 -2.82 -5.20 11.04
C HIS A 166 -3.99 -5.92 11.70
N GLY A 167 -4.63 -5.29 12.69
CA GLY A 167 -5.62 -5.96 13.53
C GLY A 167 -5.05 -7.22 14.21
N ASN A 168 -5.59 -8.38 13.87
CA ASN A 168 -5.14 -9.69 14.37
C ASN A 168 -4.21 -10.42 13.40
N ASP A 169 -3.94 -9.85 12.23
CA ASP A 169 -3.17 -10.50 11.18
C ASP A 169 -1.71 -10.03 11.16
N GLU A 170 -0.84 -10.96 10.79
CA GLU A 170 0.57 -10.70 10.50
C GLU A 170 0.81 -11.00 9.02
N ILE A 171 1.05 -9.94 8.25
CA ILE A 171 1.11 -9.99 6.79
C ILE A 171 2.53 -9.69 6.35
N LEU A 172 3.17 -10.61 5.62
CA LEU A 172 4.48 -10.35 5.03
C LEU A 172 4.35 -9.29 3.92
N VAL A 173 4.97 -8.15 4.14
CA VAL A 173 5.14 -7.07 3.17
C VAL A 173 6.47 -7.24 2.46
N THR A 174 6.49 -7.02 1.15
CA THR A 174 7.70 -7.04 0.32
C THR A 174 7.81 -5.75 -0.50
N PRO A 175 9.02 -5.29 -0.86
CA PRO A 175 9.22 -4.08 -1.65
C PRO A 175 8.44 -4.11 -2.97
N GLY A 176 7.75 -3.01 -3.27
CA GLY A 176 6.96 -2.88 -4.50
C GLY A 176 5.49 -2.57 -4.22
N LEU A 177 4.63 -2.84 -5.21
CA LEU A 177 3.21 -2.59 -5.11
C LEU A 177 2.60 -3.37 -3.94
N ASP A 178 1.83 -2.68 -3.11
CA ASP A 178 1.13 -3.28 -2.00
C ASP A 178 -0.34 -3.58 -2.36
N LEU A 179 -0.64 -4.88 -2.38
CA LEU A 179 -1.98 -5.44 -2.53
C LEU A 179 -2.34 -6.34 -1.34
N ALA A 180 -1.42 -6.50 -0.37
CA ALA A 180 -1.54 -7.48 0.69
C ALA A 180 -2.13 -6.85 1.94
N THR A 181 -1.74 -5.63 2.29
CA THR A 181 -2.18 -5.01 3.55
C THR A 181 -3.24 -3.94 3.38
N HIS A 182 -3.27 -3.25 2.23
CA HIS A 182 -4.16 -2.09 2.02
C HIS A 182 -5.20 -2.27 0.91
N LEU A 183 -5.32 -3.45 0.30
CA LEU A 183 -6.36 -3.68 -0.71
C LEU A 183 -7.74 -3.55 -0.07
N ASN A 184 -8.52 -2.56 -0.51
CA ASN A 184 -9.87 -2.34 0.03
C ASN A 184 -10.91 -2.03 -1.06
N LEU A 185 -10.55 -2.23 -2.32
CA LEU A 185 -11.42 -2.05 -3.47
C LEU A 185 -12.05 -3.37 -3.89
N VAL A 186 -13.37 -3.35 -4.07
CA VAL A 186 -14.13 -4.44 -4.67
C VAL A 186 -14.86 -3.93 -5.92
N THR A 187 -15.07 -4.81 -6.87
CA THR A 187 -15.93 -4.54 -8.03
C THR A 187 -17.05 -5.55 -8.03
N VAL A 188 -18.28 -5.06 -8.05
CA VAL A 188 -19.46 -5.90 -8.23
C VAL A 188 -20.03 -5.57 -9.59
N PHE A 189 -19.96 -6.52 -10.51
CA PHE A 189 -20.76 -6.44 -11.72
C PHE A 189 -22.16 -6.91 -11.36
N PRO A 190 -23.22 -6.13 -11.65
CA PRO A 190 -24.56 -6.65 -11.50
C PRO A 190 -24.64 -7.91 -12.36
N ASP A 191 -25.08 -9.01 -11.75
CA ASP A 191 -25.41 -10.23 -12.48
C ASP A 191 -26.33 -9.82 -13.63
N ILE A 192 -25.93 -10.13 -14.87
CA ILE A 192 -26.85 -10.14 -16.02
C ILE A 192 -27.77 -11.34 -15.79
N THR A 193 -28.61 -11.26 -14.75
CA THR A 193 -29.75 -12.14 -14.60
C THR A 193 -30.85 -11.58 -15.50
N ASP A 194 -30.74 -11.99 -16.75
CA ASP A 194 -31.87 -12.47 -17.56
C ASP A 194 -33.24 -11.88 -17.16
N THR A 195 -33.47 -10.61 -17.47
CA THR A 195 -34.83 -10.13 -17.70
C THR A 195 -35.20 -10.50 -19.13
N GLY A 196 -35.50 -11.78 -19.30
CA GLY A 196 -35.83 -12.38 -20.58
C GLY A 196 -36.78 -11.52 -21.41
N THR A 197 -36.37 -11.24 -22.64
CA THR A 197 -37.20 -11.41 -23.83
C THR A 197 -36.32 -11.37 -25.08
N GLY A 198 -36.05 -12.56 -25.63
CA GLY A 198 -36.00 -12.84 -27.07
C GLY A 198 -34.97 -12.11 -27.93
N GLY A 199 -33.96 -12.85 -28.38
CA GLY A 199 -33.15 -12.42 -29.52
C GLY A 199 -31.84 -13.17 -29.65
N ASP A 200 -31.91 -14.42 -30.08
CA ASP A 200 -30.78 -15.09 -30.73
C ASP A 200 -30.35 -14.25 -31.94
N THR A 201 -29.24 -13.54 -31.82
CA THR A 201 -28.34 -13.26 -32.95
C THR A 201 -26.92 -13.28 -32.42
N GLY A 202 -26.23 -14.39 -32.70
CA GLY A 202 -24.81 -14.58 -32.41
C GLY A 202 -23.94 -13.40 -32.85
N GLY A 203 -22.92 -13.14 -32.05
CA GLY A 203 -21.93 -12.08 -32.25
C GLY A 203 -20.60 -12.47 -31.64
N ASP A 204 -19.92 -13.39 -32.33
CA ASP A 204 -18.47 -13.44 -32.57
C ASP A 204 -17.56 -12.97 -31.41
N ASP A 205 -17.37 -13.85 -30.45
CA ASP A 205 -16.22 -13.88 -29.54
C ASP A 205 -14.97 -14.23 -30.36
N GLY A 206 -14.40 -13.18 -30.96
CA GLY A 206 -13.16 -13.20 -31.72
C GLY A 206 -12.06 -13.95 -30.97
N GLY A 207 -11.81 -15.17 -31.41
CA GLY A 207 -10.74 -16.01 -30.92
C GLY A 207 -9.39 -15.34 -31.17
N HIS A 208 -8.68 -15.04 -30.09
CA HIS A 208 -7.23 -14.86 -30.14
C HIS A 208 -6.58 -16.25 -30.21
N THR A 209 -6.39 -16.75 -31.43
CA THR A 209 -5.46 -17.85 -31.68
C THR A 209 -4.04 -17.30 -31.59
N HIS A 210 -3.27 -17.85 -30.65
CA HIS A 210 -1.83 -17.73 -30.61
C HIS A 210 -1.20 -18.46 -31.80
N GLU A 211 -0.49 -17.72 -32.66
CA GLU A 211 0.74 -18.15 -33.35
C GLU A 211 1.71 -16.97 -33.41
#